data_AF-A0A422N0R6-F1
#
_entry.id   AF-A0A422N0R6-F1
#
_cell.length_a   1.000
_cell.length_b   1.000
_cell.length_c   1.000
_cell.angle_alpha   90.00
_cell.angle_beta   90.00
_cell.angle_gamma   90.00
#
_symmetry.space_group_name_H-M   'P 1'
#
loop_
_entity.id
_entity.type
_entity.pdbx_description
1 polymer ?
#
loop_
_entity_poly.entity_id
_entity_poly.type
_entity_poly.pdbx_seq_one_letter_code
_entity_poly.pdbx_strand_id
1 'polypeptide(L)'
;AAVKLHAERLLVRPLEGPLKVPTFAADSVCGQFTVPAAHHTPGVDDADMVLYFAAAPGGVWALPCATLDDGRPIVGAVNLAPANLFHGRLATRIAAHEIAHALGFSYQQMAAHRMVRNVTGVRGRKLSVVVNSTNAAMAAREHYDCDGIRGMELYDFNGDGSALESHWSERNAKDELMAPLGGAGLYTELTLGAFVDLGFYKANWAAAEPMAWGKSSGCELLRKKCAQLSLSNYPKMFCNESDFHLRCTSDRYFSGRCTGSIMEPSPGATPDSCPVIEPVISVRDLATVFKKGAHKPARPGDQPSSWCLGTAPTTVKGATDEEEGKLVAAVHAEVKCLGAEVKLKMKKRGGWVDWERCTSGVTVPWEIPPFDADKVMCPEYDEVCTISATGGSVLTGFKWDGKDKEWKRKAPAEEPEPAPESAPPVAGTVGVGPAIAPPPEENSAGGGGGTGGSSEPGSGVPSTGQGLPAADPEGGQEPVPGEGGVAAPGAKDSEGVPPESSHGGGGGVSPPAGTLPAGGGAADRAGDGAATPAGPNGTGAAGKNDATPPAHGDGAVAAAGPSLFLLIAAAAAAAALC
;
A
#
# COMPACT_ATOMS: atom_id res chain seq x y z
N ALA A 1 1.64 10.48 -11.05
CA ALA A 1 1.82 10.68 -9.60
C ALA A 1 2.80 9.66 -9.02
N ALA A 2 2.57 8.35 -9.18
CA ALA A 2 3.45 7.29 -8.69
C ALA A 2 4.94 7.48 -9.07
N VAL A 3 5.26 7.66 -10.36
CA VAL A 3 6.64 7.98 -10.83
C VAL A 3 7.32 9.09 -10.03
N LYS A 4 6.57 10.15 -9.69
CA LYS A 4 7.08 11.30 -8.92
C LYS A 4 7.44 10.92 -7.47
N LEU A 5 6.75 9.94 -6.87
CA LEU A 5 7.10 9.46 -5.53
C LEU A 5 8.50 8.83 -5.49
N HIS A 6 8.89 8.08 -6.53
CA HIS A 6 10.25 7.53 -6.66
C HIS A 6 11.24 8.60 -7.09
N ALA A 7 10.93 9.40 -8.12
CA ALA A 7 11.85 10.40 -8.66
C ALA A 7 12.22 11.50 -7.63
N GLU A 8 11.36 11.82 -6.65
CA GLU A 8 11.71 12.77 -5.56
C GLU A 8 12.53 12.14 -4.43
N ARG A 9 12.61 10.80 -4.40
CA ARG A 9 13.21 10.00 -3.31
C ARG A 9 14.47 9.25 -3.71
N LEU A 10 14.59 8.82 -4.96
CA LEU A 10 15.70 8.04 -5.47
C LEU A 10 16.55 8.90 -6.41
N LEU A 11 17.83 8.94 -6.10
CA LEU A 11 18.89 9.49 -6.95
C LEU A 11 19.66 8.32 -7.55
N VAL A 12 20.19 8.50 -8.76
CA VAL A 12 20.89 7.45 -9.50
C VAL A 12 22.17 8.02 -10.11
N ARG A 13 23.13 7.16 -10.47
CA ARG A 13 24.18 7.55 -11.43
C ARG A 13 23.57 7.54 -12.83
N PRO A 14 23.48 8.68 -13.54
CA PRO A 14 22.82 8.70 -14.84
C PRO A 14 23.48 7.79 -15.87
N LEU A 15 22.73 7.36 -16.87
CA LEU A 15 23.28 6.62 -18.01
C LEU A 15 24.14 7.51 -18.93
N GLU A 16 25.15 6.93 -19.56
CA GLU A 16 25.97 7.63 -20.56
C GLU A 16 25.32 7.50 -21.95
N GLY A 17 24.56 8.52 -22.33
CA GLY A 17 23.88 8.60 -23.63
C GLY A 17 22.50 7.92 -23.66
N PRO A 18 21.94 7.70 -24.86
CA PRO A 18 20.54 7.28 -25.00
C PRO A 18 20.31 5.84 -24.52
N LEU A 19 19.30 5.64 -23.68
CA LEU A 19 18.91 4.33 -23.17
C LEU A 19 18.30 3.49 -24.31
N LYS A 20 18.99 2.42 -24.70
CA LYS A 20 18.52 1.49 -25.74
C LYS A 20 17.77 0.33 -25.10
N VAL A 21 16.50 0.19 -25.47
CA VAL A 21 15.65 -0.91 -25.02
C VAL A 21 16.00 -2.15 -25.87
N PRO A 22 16.33 -3.30 -25.26
CA PRO A 22 16.64 -4.51 -26.02
C PRO A 22 15.38 -5.12 -26.66
N THR A 23 15.58 -6.02 -27.63
CA THR A 23 14.49 -6.83 -28.18
C THR A 23 14.18 -7.97 -27.21
N PHE A 24 12.92 -8.11 -26.81
CA PHE A 24 12.45 -9.19 -25.93
C PHE A 24 11.92 -10.38 -26.74
N ALA A 25 11.98 -11.59 -26.18
CA ALA A 25 11.38 -12.77 -26.81
C ALA A 25 9.85 -12.66 -26.83
N ALA A 26 9.21 -13.02 -27.95
CA ALA A 26 7.79 -12.77 -28.20
C ALA A 26 6.82 -13.57 -27.29
N ASP A 27 7.31 -14.63 -26.65
CA ASP A 27 6.63 -15.45 -25.65
C ASP A 27 6.89 -14.98 -24.20
N SER A 28 7.87 -14.09 -23.99
CA SER A 28 8.12 -13.50 -22.68
C SER A 28 7.08 -12.43 -22.31
N VAL A 29 6.90 -12.20 -21.01
CA VAL A 29 6.02 -11.14 -20.47
C VAL A 29 6.44 -9.76 -21.00
N CYS A 30 7.74 -9.48 -21.07
CA CYS A 30 8.28 -8.24 -21.61
C CYS A 30 8.02 -8.07 -23.11
N GLY A 31 8.02 -9.17 -23.86
CA GLY A 31 7.69 -9.20 -25.30
C GLY A 31 6.22 -8.89 -25.62
N GLN A 32 5.31 -8.93 -24.64
CA GLN A 32 3.91 -8.52 -24.83
C GLN A 32 3.73 -6.99 -24.88
N PHE A 33 4.73 -6.20 -24.48
CA PHE A 33 4.61 -4.74 -24.48
C PHE A 33 5.02 -4.16 -25.83
N THR A 34 4.22 -3.20 -26.31
CA THR A 34 4.54 -2.44 -27.52
C THR A 34 5.68 -1.46 -27.24
N VAL A 35 6.89 -1.82 -27.68
CA VAL A 35 8.08 -0.95 -27.65
C VAL A 35 8.16 -0.15 -28.96
N PRO A 36 8.15 1.20 -28.94
CA PRO A 36 8.38 2.00 -30.13
C PRO A 36 9.76 1.73 -30.74
N ALA A 37 9.84 1.63 -32.07
CA ALA A 37 11.10 1.35 -32.79
C ALA A 37 12.24 2.33 -32.43
N ALA A 38 11.91 3.60 -32.19
CA ALA A 38 12.86 4.63 -31.77
C ALA A 38 13.56 4.30 -30.43
N HIS A 39 12.90 3.59 -29.51
CA HIS A 39 13.46 3.20 -28.21
C HIS A 39 14.50 2.07 -28.34
N HIS A 40 14.45 1.28 -29.42
CA HIS A 40 15.54 0.35 -29.76
C HIS A 40 16.72 1.09 -30.42
N THR A 41 16.44 1.99 -31.37
CA THR A 41 17.44 2.80 -32.06
C THR A 41 16.79 4.09 -32.60
N PRO A 42 17.29 5.30 -32.26
CA PRO A 42 18.56 5.57 -31.59
C PRO A 42 18.63 5.20 -30.11
N GLY A 43 17.48 5.11 -29.42
CA GLY A 43 17.35 5.00 -27.97
C GLY A 43 16.46 6.11 -27.41
N VAL A 44 16.30 6.16 -26.09
CA VAL A 44 15.58 7.22 -25.37
C VAL A 44 16.61 8.14 -24.72
N ASP A 45 16.62 9.41 -25.13
CA ASP A 45 17.49 10.44 -24.54
C ASP A 45 17.04 10.79 -23.11
N ASP A 46 17.99 11.25 -22.28
CA ASP A 46 17.77 11.77 -20.92
C ASP A 46 16.91 10.86 -20.01
N ALA A 47 17.10 9.53 -20.11
CA ALA A 47 16.39 8.53 -19.32
C ALA A 47 17.34 7.55 -18.64
N ASP A 48 17.13 7.31 -17.35
CA ASP A 48 17.83 6.29 -16.56
C ASP A 48 17.08 4.96 -16.52
N MET A 49 15.76 5.04 -16.72
CA MET A 49 14.85 3.90 -16.81
C MET A 49 13.69 4.22 -17.76
N VAL A 50 13.24 3.21 -18.52
CA VAL A 50 11.96 3.25 -19.25
C VAL A 50 10.96 2.28 -18.63
N LEU A 51 9.78 2.77 -18.27
CA LEU A 51 8.64 1.97 -17.83
C LEU A 51 7.60 1.86 -18.95
N TYR A 52 7.17 0.63 -19.24
CA TYR A 52 6.05 0.35 -20.12
C TYR A 52 4.82 -0.02 -19.31
N PHE A 53 3.74 0.75 -19.48
CA PHE A 53 2.47 0.57 -18.79
C PHE A 53 1.43 -0.09 -19.69
N ALA A 54 0.78 -1.12 -19.16
CA ALA A 54 -0.41 -1.77 -19.70
C ALA A 54 -1.58 -1.64 -18.71
N ALA A 55 -2.80 -1.79 -19.23
CA ALA A 55 -4.05 -1.79 -18.46
C ALA A 55 -4.89 -3.04 -18.81
N ALA A 56 -4.22 -4.19 -18.90
CA ALA A 56 -4.82 -5.46 -19.29
C ALA A 56 -5.53 -6.15 -18.10
N PRO A 57 -6.49 -7.04 -18.36
CA PRO A 57 -6.94 -8.04 -17.38
C PRO A 57 -5.77 -8.91 -16.87
N GLY A 58 -5.97 -9.60 -15.74
CA GLY A 58 -4.92 -10.44 -15.12
C GLY A 58 -4.22 -9.82 -13.91
N GLY A 59 -4.85 -8.82 -13.27
CA GLY A 59 -4.38 -8.27 -11.99
C GLY A 59 -3.38 -7.13 -12.13
N VAL A 60 -2.76 -6.78 -11.00
CA VAL A 60 -1.79 -5.69 -10.90
C VAL A 60 -0.43 -6.31 -10.55
N TRP A 61 0.60 -5.96 -11.33
CA TRP A 61 1.95 -6.52 -11.18
C TRP A 61 2.99 -5.65 -11.93
N ALA A 62 4.26 -5.80 -11.57
CA ALA A 62 5.39 -5.23 -12.29
C ALA A 62 6.67 -6.03 -12.12
N LEU A 63 7.58 -5.89 -13.09
CA LEU A 63 8.89 -6.56 -13.07
C LEU A 63 9.95 -5.80 -13.89
N PRO A 64 11.25 -5.96 -13.57
CA PRO A 64 12.34 -5.51 -14.42
C PRO A 64 12.44 -6.41 -15.67
N CYS A 65 12.51 -5.79 -16.84
CA CYS A 65 12.66 -6.44 -18.15
C CYS A 65 14.10 -6.39 -18.68
N ALA A 66 14.88 -5.38 -18.31
CA ALA A 66 16.30 -5.29 -18.64
C ALA A 66 17.09 -4.61 -17.51
N THR A 67 18.32 -5.07 -17.30
CA THR A 67 19.26 -4.55 -16.30
C THR A 67 20.60 -4.20 -16.93
N LEU A 68 21.41 -3.40 -16.23
CA LEU A 68 22.85 -3.30 -16.48
C LEU A 68 23.60 -4.52 -15.92
N ASP A 69 24.91 -4.60 -16.19
CA ASP A 69 25.82 -5.64 -15.69
C ASP A 69 25.93 -5.68 -14.15
N ASP A 70 25.67 -4.56 -13.48
CA ASP A 70 25.64 -4.45 -12.02
C ASP A 70 24.30 -4.90 -11.39
N GLY A 71 23.34 -5.32 -12.22
CA GLY A 71 22.00 -5.73 -11.83
C GLY A 71 20.95 -4.62 -11.84
N ARG A 72 21.34 -3.35 -12.03
CA ARG A 72 20.43 -2.20 -11.96
C ARG A 72 19.36 -2.23 -13.06
N PRO A 73 18.06 -2.21 -12.72
CA PRO A 73 16.99 -2.13 -13.72
C PRO A 73 17.02 -0.83 -14.55
N ILE A 74 16.89 -0.99 -15.86
CA ILE A 74 16.80 0.10 -16.85
C ILE A 74 15.56 0.03 -17.73
N VAL A 75 14.89 -1.13 -17.81
CA VAL A 75 13.58 -1.26 -18.45
C VAL A 75 12.67 -2.05 -17.52
N GLY A 76 11.44 -1.59 -17.31
CA GLY A 76 10.42 -2.28 -16.53
C GLY A 76 9.09 -2.38 -17.24
N ALA A 77 8.36 -3.45 -16.95
CA ALA A 77 6.97 -3.65 -17.36
C ALA A 77 6.05 -3.50 -16.14
N VAL A 78 4.91 -2.82 -16.32
CA VAL A 78 3.90 -2.60 -15.29
C VAL A 78 2.51 -2.84 -15.87
N ASN A 79 1.72 -3.73 -15.28
CA ASN A 79 0.30 -3.85 -15.60
C ASN A 79 -0.58 -3.33 -14.46
N LEU A 80 -1.50 -2.45 -14.80
CA LEU A 80 -2.42 -1.80 -13.87
C LEU A 80 -3.87 -2.13 -14.27
N ALA A 81 -4.37 -3.31 -13.85
CA ALA A 81 -5.75 -3.73 -14.16
C ALA A 81 -6.80 -2.69 -13.68
N PRO A 82 -7.64 -2.15 -14.59
CA PRO A 82 -8.61 -1.10 -14.24
C PRO A 82 -9.60 -1.49 -13.13
N ALA A 83 -9.94 -2.78 -13.03
CA ALA A 83 -10.84 -3.31 -12.00
C ALA A 83 -10.31 -3.19 -10.56
N ASN A 84 -9.02 -2.88 -10.37
CA ASN A 84 -8.39 -2.79 -9.07
C ASN A 84 -8.14 -1.33 -8.63
N LEU A 85 -8.48 -0.33 -9.46
CA LEU A 85 -8.05 1.07 -9.30
C LEU A 85 -9.22 2.06 -9.17
N PHE A 86 -10.07 1.88 -8.16
CA PHE A 86 -11.27 2.71 -7.96
C PHE A 86 -11.10 3.93 -7.04
N HIS A 87 -10.02 4.03 -6.26
CA HIS A 87 -9.76 5.17 -5.37
C HIS A 87 -8.46 5.86 -5.78
N GLY A 88 -8.53 7.12 -6.25
CA GLY A 88 -7.37 7.81 -6.85
C GLY A 88 -6.13 7.89 -5.95
N ARG A 89 -6.31 7.98 -4.62
CA ARG A 89 -5.22 7.88 -3.65
C ARG A 89 -4.57 6.49 -3.66
N LEU A 90 -5.36 5.45 -3.40
CA LEU A 90 -4.89 4.08 -3.30
C LEU A 90 -4.29 3.61 -4.62
N ALA A 91 -4.91 3.96 -5.75
CA ALA A 91 -4.42 3.65 -7.09
C ALA A 91 -3.01 4.21 -7.36
N THR A 92 -2.72 5.43 -6.91
CA THR A 92 -1.36 6.00 -6.99
C THR A 92 -0.36 5.26 -6.09
N ARG A 93 -0.79 4.75 -4.93
CA ARG A 93 0.08 4.00 -4.01
C ARG A 93 0.34 2.58 -4.50
N ILE A 94 -0.68 1.88 -5.00
CA ILE A 94 -0.55 0.62 -5.73
C ILE A 94 0.41 0.81 -6.93
N ALA A 95 0.19 1.83 -7.76
CA ALA A 95 1.08 2.09 -8.89
C ALA A 95 2.53 2.42 -8.47
N ALA A 96 2.77 2.96 -7.27
CA ALA A 96 4.13 3.18 -6.75
C ALA A 96 4.75 1.90 -6.17
N HIS A 97 3.94 1.03 -5.55
CA HIS A 97 4.35 -0.31 -5.14
C HIS A 97 4.84 -1.14 -6.34
N GLU A 98 4.06 -1.17 -7.42
CA GLU A 98 4.47 -1.84 -8.66
C GLU A 98 5.75 -1.23 -9.28
N ILE A 99 5.85 0.10 -9.33
CA ILE A 99 7.07 0.75 -9.84
C ILE A 99 8.28 0.39 -8.97
N ALA A 100 8.12 0.22 -7.65
CA ALA A 100 9.21 -0.26 -6.80
C ALA A 100 9.67 -1.69 -7.15
N HIS A 101 8.77 -2.61 -7.50
CA HIS A 101 9.16 -3.92 -8.04
C HIS A 101 9.93 -3.81 -9.36
N ALA A 102 9.47 -2.97 -10.30
CA ALA A 102 10.19 -2.70 -11.55
C ALA A 102 11.58 -2.07 -11.32
N LEU A 103 11.74 -1.29 -10.25
CA LEU A 103 13.02 -0.72 -9.78
C LEU A 103 13.91 -1.72 -9.02
N GLY A 104 13.52 -3.00 -8.93
CA GLY A 104 14.34 -4.06 -8.36
C GLY A 104 14.09 -4.35 -6.89
N PHE A 105 13.01 -3.84 -6.28
CA PHE A 105 12.56 -4.33 -4.99
C PHE A 105 12.02 -5.76 -5.14
N SER A 106 12.87 -6.76 -4.96
CA SER A 106 12.46 -8.17 -4.91
C SER A 106 13.36 -9.00 -4.00
N TYR A 107 12.82 -10.08 -3.44
CA TYR A 107 13.60 -11.03 -2.65
C TYR A 107 14.81 -11.56 -3.41
N GLN A 108 14.66 -11.86 -4.71
CA GLN A 108 15.73 -12.40 -5.55
C GLN A 108 16.89 -11.41 -5.69
N GLN A 109 16.59 -10.12 -5.89
CA GLN A 109 17.60 -9.06 -5.93
C GLN A 109 18.28 -8.89 -4.56
N MET A 110 17.50 -8.82 -3.48
CA MET A 110 18.04 -8.73 -2.12
C MET A 110 18.93 -9.94 -1.75
N ALA A 111 18.59 -11.14 -2.23
CA ALA A 111 19.40 -12.34 -2.05
C ALA A 111 20.70 -12.30 -2.86
N ALA A 112 20.64 -11.90 -4.14
CA ALA A 112 21.82 -11.74 -5.00
C ALA A 112 22.81 -10.70 -4.42
N HIS A 113 22.29 -9.61 -3.84
CA HIS A 113 23.06 -8.56 -3.19
C HIS A 113 23.39 -8.87 -1.70
N ARG A 114 23.15 -10.09 -1.22
CA ARG A 114 23.48 -10.58 0.14
C ARG A 114 22.85 -9.77 1.28
N MET A 115 21.68 -9.18 1.04
CA MET A 115 20.96 -8.32 1.99
C MET A 115 20.08 -9.11 2.98
N VAL A 116 19.81 -10.39 2.71
CA VAL A 116 18.88 -11.24 3.48
C VAL A 116 19.60 -12.22 4.41
N ARG A 117 18.96 -12.55 5.53
CA ARG A 117 19.39 -13.60 6.47
C ARG A 117 18.22 -14.50 6.83
N ASN A 118 18.51 -15.80 6.93
CA ASN A 118 17.59 -16.82 7.42
C ASN A 118 17.56 -16.84 8.96
N VAL A 119 16.36 -16.83 9.54
CA VAL A 119 16.15 -16.68 10.97
C VAL A 119 15.09 -17.66 11.48
N THR A 120 15.47 -18.57 12.37
CA THR A 120 14.55 -19.58 12.92
C THR A 120 13.82 -19.11 14.18
N GLY A 121 12.66 -19.71 14.44
CA GLY A 121 11.90 -19.56 15.69
C GLY A 121 11.21 -18.21 15.90
N VAL A 122 11.23 -17.31 14.92
CA VAL A 122 10.60 -15.97 15.01
C VAL A 122 9.11 -16.14 15.27
N ARG A 123 8.67 -15.78 16.48
CA ARG A 123 7.27 -15.94 16.94
C ARG A 123 6.72 -17.35 16.70
N GLY A 124 7.57 -18.38 16.74
CA GLY A 124 7.19 -19.78 16.49
C GLY A 124 7.13 -20.22 15.02
N ARG A 125 7.49 -19.35 14.07
CA ARG A 125 7.71 -19.73 12.66
C ARG A 125 8.93 -20.65 12.55
N LYS A 126 8.87 -21.61 11.63
CA LYS A 126 9.99 -22.54 11.36
C LYS A 126 11.17 -21.78 10.77
N LEU A 127 10.88 -20.87 9.84
CA LEU A 127 11.85 -19.96 9.23
C LEU A 127 11.17 -18.62 8.91
N SER A 128 11.88 -17.53 9.15
CA SER A 128 11.59 -16.21 8.61
C SER A 128 12.83 -15.71 7.87
N VAL A 129 12.62 -15.03 6.74
CA VAL A 129 13.68 -14.32 6.03
C VAL A 129 13.61 -12.85 6.42
N VAL A 130 14.74 -12.27 6.82
CA VAL A 130 14.83 -10.86 7.20
C VAL A 130 15.86 -10.14 6.33
N VAL A 131 15.58 -8.91 5.93
CA VAL A 131 16.54 -8.00 5.31
C VAL A 131 17.38 -7.38 6.42
N ASN A 132 18.64 -7.80 6.51
CA ASN A 132 19.62 -7.36 7.52
C ASN A 132 20.75 -6.50 6.92
N SER A 133 20.54 -5.96 5.71
CA SER A 133 21.45 -4.99 5.11
C SER A 133 21.48 -3.67 5.89
N THR A 134 22.57 -2.91 5.75
CA THR A 134 22.93 -1.78 6.60
C THR A 134 21.80 -0.79 6.84
N ASN A 135 21.26 -0.16 5.79
CA ASN A 135 20.27 0.89 5.93
C ASN A 135 18.87 0.34 6.26
N ALA A 136 18.46 -0.77 5.64
CA ALA A 136 17.16 -1.39 5.93
C ALA A 136 17.05 -1.87 7.39
N ALA A 137 18.11 -2.49 7.92
CA ALA A 137 18.15 -2.94 9.32
C ALA A 137 18.20 -1.75 10.30
N MET A 138 18.92 -0.68 9.98
CA MET A 138 18.93 0.53 10.82
C MET A 138 17.60 1.30 10.77
N ALA A 139 16.93 1.35 9.61
CA ALA A 139 15.57 1.87 9.47
C ALA A 139 14.60 1.11 10.38
N ALA A 140 14.67 -0.22 10.40
CA ALA A 140 13.86 -1.04 11.29
C ALA A 140 14.19 -0.78 12.78
N ARG A 141 15.48 -0.69 13.16
CA ARG A 141 15.87 -0.36 14.55
C ARG A 141 15.27 0.96 15.02
N GLU A 142 15.34 2.01 14.19
CA GLU A 142 14.84 3.33 14.56
C GLU A 142 13.31 3.41 14.52
N HIS A 143 12.67 2.74 13.57
CA HIS A 143 11.21 2.67 13.49
C HIS A 143 10.58 1.94 14.68
N TYR A 144 11.02 0.72 15.02
CA TYR A 144 10.38 -0.08 16.07
C TYR A 144 10.86 0.23 17.50
N ASP A 145 11.88 1.09 17.69
CA ASP A 145 12.59 1.23 18.97
C ASP A 145 13.15 -0.13 19.47
N CYS A 146 13.97 -0.78 18.64
CA CYS A 146 14.53 -2.08 18.96
C CYS A 146 15.91 -2.30 18.35
N ASP A 147 16.97 -1.96 19.08
CA ASP A 147 18.36 -2.15 18.64
C ASP A 147 18.66 -3.63 18.31
N GLY A 148 18.13 -4.54 19.12
CA GLY A 148 18.26 -6.00 19.00
C GLY A 148 17.32 -6.66 17.99
N ILE A 149 16.83 -5.94 16.98
CA ILE A 149 16.18 -6.53 15.81
C ILE A 149 17.22 -7.11 14.85
N ARG A 150 16.92 -8.28 14.27
CA ARG A 150 17.81 -9.03 13.35
C ARG A 150 17.71 -8.60 11.88
N GLY A 151 16.86 -7.61 11.57
CA GLY A 151 16.52 -7.17 10.21
C GLY A 151 15.02 -6.93 10.05
N MET A 152 14.61 -6.34 8.93
CA MET A 152 13.18 -6.17 8.59
C MET A 152 12.65 -7.47 7.97
N GLU A 153 11.59 -8.03 8.54
CA GLU A 153 11.04 -9.32 8.11
C GLU A 153 10.26 -9.22 6.79
N LEU A 154 10.52 -10.14 5.87
CA LEU A 154 9.74 -10.32 4.65
C LEU A 154 8.48 -11.15 4.91
N TYR A 155 7.46 -10.95 4.08
CA TYR A 155 6.20 -11.69 4.16
C TYR A 155 6.35 -13.11 3.58
N ASP A 156 5.81 -14.11 4.27
CA ASP A 156 5.81 -15.51 3.82
C ASP A 156 4.52 -16.21 4.28
N PHE A 157 3.76 -16.71 3.30
CA PHE A 157 2.43 -17.32 3.46
C PHE A 157 2.42 -18.67 4.19
N ASN A 158 3.58 -19.31 4.41
CA ASN A 158 3.67 -20.64 5.02
C ASN A 158 4.40 -20.66 6.39
N GLY A 159 5.29 -19.70 6.67
CA GLY A 159 6.03 -19.66 7.94
C GLY A 159 7.24 -20.60 7.99
N ASP A 160 7.71 -21.02 6.82
CA ASP A 160 8.92 -21.83 6.63
C ASP A 160 9.79 -21.38 5.45
N GLY A 161 9.50 -20.22 4.86
CA GLY A 161 10.22 -19.67 3.71
C GLY A 161 9.90 -20.33 2.36
N SER A 162 8.94 -21.29 2.29
CA SER A 162 8.56 -21.92 1.02
C SER A 162 7.63 -21.08 0.15
N ALA A 163 6.90 -20.12 0.73
CA ALA A 163 6.01 -19.19 0.04
C ALA A 163 6.38 -17.74 0.40
N LEU A 164 7.67 -17.42 0.22
CA LEU A 164 8.25 -16.12 0.50
C LEU A 164 7.94 -15.11 -0.60
N GLU A 165 7.38 -13.98 -0.20
CA GLU A 165 6.99 -12.89 -1.09
C GLU A 165 8.02 -11.76 -1.12
N SER A 166 7.99 -10.96 -2.19
CA SER A 166 8.82 -9.75 -2.33
C SER A 166 8.25 -8.54 -1.56
N HIS A 167 7.66 -8.77 -0.39
CA HIS A 167 6.98 -7.76 0.42
C HIS A 167 7.51 -7.73 1.85
N TRP A 168 7.37 -6.58 2.52
CA TRP A 168 7.52 -6.49 3.97
C TRP A 168 6.42 -7.28 4.69
N SER A 169 6.75 -7.85 5.85
CA SER A 169 5.75 -8.50 6.72
C SER A 169 4.60 -7.55 7.03
N GLU A 170 3.39 -7.88 6.57
CA GLU A 170 2.14 -7.16 6.82
C GLU A 170 1.94 -6.86 8.31
N ARG A 171 2.18 -7.85 9.18
CA ARG A 171 2.08 -7.66 10.64
C ARG A 171 2.98 -6.55 11.15
N ASN A 172 4.21 -6.46 10.64
CA ASN A 172 5.19 -5.52 11.13
C ASN A 172 5.05 -4.13 10.45
N ALA A 173 4.55 -4.08 9.21
CA ALA A 173 4.59 -2.89 8.36
C ALA A 173 3.35 -2.68 7.45
N LYS A 174 2.14 -3.07 7.87
CA LYS A 174 0.88 -3.04 7.08
C LYS A 174 0.67 -1.78 6.22
N ASP A 175 1.05 -0.61 6.72
CA ASP A 175 0.82 0.68 6.05
C ASP A 175 2.01 1.18 5.20
N GLU A 176 3.08 0.39 5.07
CA GLU A 176 4.27 0.69 4.25
C GLU A 176 3.98 0.47 2.75
N LEU A 177 4.72 1.16 1.88
CA LEU A 177 4.60 1.05 0.43
C LEU A 177 4.74 -0.38 -0.07
N MET A 178 5.70 -1.15 0.46
CA MET A 178 6.02 -2.52 0.01
C MET A 178 5.47 -3.61 0.94
N ALA A 179 4.46 -3.31 1.75
CA ALA A 179 3.65 -4.36 2.39
C ALA A 179 2.63 -4.93 1.38
N PRO A 180 2.05 -6.13 1.63
CA PRO A 180 0.91 -6.62 0.87
C PRO A 180 -0.22 -5.59 0.82
N LEU A 181 -0.94 -5.54 -0.30
CA LEU A 181 -1.97 -4.53 -0.54
C LEU A 181 -3.10 -4.60 0.51
N GLY A 182 -3.24 -3.53 1.29
CA GLY A 182 -4.23 -3.48 2.39
C GLY A 182 -4.07 -2.34 3.40
N GLY A 183 -3.05 -1.48 3.25
CA GLY A 183 -2.81 -0.31 4.11
C GLY A 183 -2.56 0.99 3.35
N ALA A 184 -1.95 1.95 4.03
CA ALA A 184 -1.79 3.32 3.51
C ALA A 184 -0.84 3.45 2.30
N GLY A 185 0.19 2.59 2.20
CA GLY A 185 1.20 2.62 1.15
C GLY A 185 2.25 3.73 1.31
N LEU A 186 2.69 3.99 2.55
CA LEU A 186 3.64 5.04 2.94
C LEU A 186 5.06 4.69 2.50
N TYR A 187 5.75 5.60 1.80
CA TYR A 187 7.11 5.35 1.31
C TYR A 187 8.14 5.68 2.40
N THR A 188 8.38 4.73 3.30
CA THR A 188 9.16 4.94 4.52
C THR A 188 10.67 4.77 4.32
N GLU A 189 11.42 5.02 5.40
CA GLU A 189 12.86 4.71 5.47
C GLU A 189 13.18 3.22 5.32
N LEU A 190 12.22 2.31 5.54
CA LEU A 190 12.42 0.86 5.35
C LEU A 190 12.69 0.53 3.87
N THR A 191 11.76 0.94 3.00
CA THR A 191 11.88 0.73 1.55
C THR A 191 13.01 1.56 0.94
N LEU A 192 13.25 2.79 1.42
CA LEU A 192 14.42 3.58 0.98
C LEU A 192 15.75 2.92 1.40
N GLY A 193 15.82 2.33 2.59
CA GLY A 193 16.98 1.56 3.04
C GLY A 193 17.28 0.37 2.14
N ALA A 194 16.26 -0.40 1.77
CA ALA A 194 16.41 -1.50 0.83
C ALA A 194 16.92 -1.02 -0.55
N PHE A 195 16.39 0.08 -1.10
CA PHE A 195 16.85 0.63 -2.38
C PHE A 195 18.30 1.13 -2.36
N VAL A 196 18.75 1.71 -1.25
CA VAL A 196 20.15 2.14 -1.09
C VAL A 196 21.07 0.94 -0.93
N ASP A 197 20.65 -0.07 -0.15
CA ASP A 197 21.45 -1.27 0.11
C ASP A 197 21.60 -2.20 -1.11
N LEU A 198 20.68 -2.14 -2.09
CA LEU A 198 20.88 -2.76 -3.42
C LEU A 198 22.08 -2.15 -4.17
N GLY A 199 22.52 -0.93 -3.83
CA GLY A 199 23.63 -0.22 -4.46
C GLY A 199 23.28 0.54 -5.75
N PHE A 200 22.05 0.37 -6.25
CA PHE A 200 21.55 1.03 -7.47
C PHE A 200 21.28 2.53 -7.29
N TYR A 201 20.87 2.93 -6.09
CA TYR A 201 20.31 4.26 -5.80
C TYR A 201 20.93 4.91 -4.56
N LYS A 202 20.85 6.24 -4.48
CA LYS A 202 20.92 6.99 -3.22
C LYS A 202 19.52 7.48 -2.85
N ALA A 203 19.24 7.65 -1.56
CA ALA A 203 17.95 8.14 -1.09
C ALA A 203 18.00 9.60 -0.62
N ASN A 204 16.98 10.37 -1.02
CA ASN A 204 16.62 11.65 -0.40
C ASN A 204 15.79 11.37 0.87
N TRP A 205 16.49 11.01 1.94
CA TRP A 205 15.89 10.59 3.22
C TRP A 205 14.91 11.60 3.81
N ALA A 206 15.08 12.90 3.54
CA ALA A 206 14.17 13.93 4.03
C ALA A 206 12.77 13.86 3.40
N ALA A 207 12.60 13.17 2.27
CA ALA A 207 11.31 12.87 1.65
C ALA A 207 10.68 11.54 2.15
N ALA A 208 11.32 10.82 3.08
CA ALA A 208 10.75 9.61 3.67
C ALA A 208 9.43 9.91 4.39
N GLU A 209 8.44 9.06 4.20
CA GLU A 209 7.13 9.22 4.81
C GLU A 209 7.08 8.50 6.17
N PRO A 210 6.59 9.16 7.24
CA PRO A 210 6.43 8.53 8.54
C PRO A 210 5.27 7.53 8.53
N MET A 211 5.49 6.34 9.11
CA MET A 211 4.45 5.34 9.34
C MET A 211 4.11 5.26 10.83
N ALA A 212 2.82 5.22 11.17
CA ALA A 212 2.37 5.10 12.55
C ALA A 212 2.33 3.64 13.03
N TRP A 213 2.03 2.71 12.10
CA TRP A 213 2.06 1.26 12.33
C TRP A 213 3.45 0.80 12.81
N GLY A 214 3.54 0.14 13.96
CA GLY A 214 4.80 -0.35 14.54
C GLY A 214 5.76 0.72 15.11
N LYS A 215 5.46 2.02 14.97
CA LYS A 215 6.36 3.10 15.39
C LYS A 215 6.57 3.09 16.90
N SER A 216 7.82 2.96 17.33
CA SER A 216 8.26 2.88 18.72
C SER A 216 7.55 1.77 19.54
N SER A 217 7.23 0.65 18.89
CA SER A 217 6.55 -0.50 19.51
C SER A 217 7.36 -1.27 20.57
N GLY A 218 8.68 -1.05 20.60
CA GLY A 218 9.63 -1.87 21.32
C GLY A 218 9.85 -3.24 20.67
N CYS A 219 10.88 -3.95 21.16
CA CYS A 219 11.23 -5.29 20.68
C CYS A 219 10.16 -6.38 20.92
N GLU A 220 9.24 -6.16 21.86
CA GLU A 220 8.25 -7.19 22.25
C GLU A 220 7.30 -7.52 21.10
N LEU A 221 6.86 -6.51 20.33
CA LEU A 221 6.07 -6.70 19.12
C LEU A 221 6.72 -7.71 18.17
N LEU A 222 8.03 -7.61 17.99
CA LEU A 222 8.80 -8.37 17.01
C LEU A 222 9.11 -9.79 17.49
N ARG A 223 9.18 -10.00 18.81
CA ARG A 223 9.59 -11.26 19.45
C ARG A 223 8.44 -12.16 19.88
N LYS A 224 7.31 -11.57 20.29
CA LYS A 224 6.15 -12.31 20.83
C LYS A 224 5.01 -12.45 19.82
N LYS A 225 4.29 -13.55 19.94
CA LYS A 225 2.99 -13.76 19.28
C LYS A 225 1.96 -12.73 19.77
N CYS A 226 1.02 -12.31 18.94
CA CYS A 226 -0.12 -11.46 19.29
C CYS A 226 -0.94 -12.07 20.44
N ALA A 227 -1.12 -13.40 20.47
CA ALA A 227 -1.69 -14.12 21.61
C ALA A 227 -0.91 -13.99 22.94
N GLN A 228 0.32 -13.45 22.92
CA GLN A 228 1.19 -13.20 24.08
C GLN A 228 1.40 -11.69 24.36
N LEU A 229 0.80 -10.81 23.56
CA LEU A 229 0.90 -9.35 23.69
C LEU A 229 -0.33 -8.79 24.39
N SER A 230 -0.14 -7.75 25.19
CA SER A 230 -1.26 -6.88 25.59
C SER A 230 -1.58 -5.97 24.42
N LEU A 231 -2.55 -6.34 23.58
CA LEU A 231 -2.91 -5.60 22.35
C LEU A 231 -3.27 -4.12 22.63
N SER A 232 -3.73 -3.81 23.84
CA SER A 232 -3.92 -2.45 24.37
C SER A 232 -2.70 -1.53 24.25
N ASN A 233 -1.50 -2.09 24.20
CA ASN A 233 -0.24 -1.36 24.09
C ASN A 233 0.10 -0.99 22.62
N TYR A 234 -0.67 -1.52 21.67
CA TYR A 234 -0.50 -1.33 20.23
C TYR A 234 -1.78 -0.78 19.56
N PRO A 235 -2.44 0.27 20.10
CA PRO A 235 -3.78 0.69 19.68
C PRO A 235 -3.85 1.32 18.27
N LYS A 236 -2.70 1.62 17.66
CA LYS A 236 -2.60 2.06 16.25
C LYS A 236 -2.45 0.88 15.27
N MET A 237 -2.28 -0.34 15.77
CA MET A 237 -2.07 -1.54 14.97
C MET A 237 -3.21 -2.54 15.14
N PHE A 238 -3.46 -2.94 16.39
CA PHE A 238 -4.38 -4.01 16.72
C PHE A 238 -5.62 -3.48 17.45
N CYS A 239 -6.73 -4.16 17.25
CA CYS A 239 -8.00 -3.86 17.91
C CYS A 239 -8.39 -4.96 18.91
N ASN A 240 -9.48 -4.73 19.62
CA ASN A 240 -10.09 -5.69 20.53
C ASN A 240 -11.35 -6.26 19.87
N GLU A 241 -11.43 -7.58 19.70
CA GLU A 241 -12.56 -8.27 19.04
C GLU A 241 -13.90 -8.07 19.78
N SER A 242 -13.87 -7.74 21.07
CA SER A 242 -15.07 -7.36 21.84
C SER A 242 -15.54 -5.92 21.61
N ASP A 243 -14.84 -5.14 20.77
CA ASP A 243 -15.22 -3.78 20.40
C ASP A 243 -15.96 -3.74 19.05
N PHE A 244 -17.29 -3.71 19.14
CA PHE A 244 -18.19 -3.71 17.99
C PHE A 244 -18.38 -2.34 17.32
N HIS A 245 -17.74 -1.26 17.82
CA HIS A 245 -17.88 0.08 17.26
C HIS A 245 -17.20 0.18 15.89
N LEU A 246 -17.82 0.93 14.97
CA LEU A 246 -17.12 1.36 13.76
C LEU A 246 -15.97 2.31 14.13
N ARG A 247 -14.73 1.90 13.86
CA ARG A 247 -13.48 2.66 14.11
C ARG A 247 -12.74 2.93 12.82
N CYS A 248 -11.80 3.88 12.82
CA CYS A 248 -10.97 4.13 11.65
C CYS A 248 -9.98 2.99 11.41
N THR A 249 -9.80 2.61 10.15
CA THR A 249 -8.67 1.79 9.71
C THR A 249 -7.33 2.49 9.99
N SER A 250 -6.24 1.73 10.03
CA SER A 250 -4.89 2.26 10.29
C SER A 250 -4.46 3.34 9.27
N ASP A 251 -4.85 3.16 8.01
CA ASP A 251 -4.71 4.12 6.91
C ASP A 251 -5.62 5.36 7.00
N ARG A 252 -6.62 5.36 7.89
CA ARG A 252 -7.64 6.42 8.05
C ARG A 252 -8.46 6.75 6.80
N TYR A 253 -8.45 5.93 5.76
CA TYR A 253 -9.29 6.13 4.57
C TYR A 253 -10.74 5.70 4.88
N PHE A 254 -10.90 4.63 5.65
CA PHE A 254 -12.18 3.98 5.90
C PHE A 254 -12.51 3.91 7.40
N SER A 255 -13.78 3.63 7.67
CA SER A 255 -14.22 3.11 8.96
C SER A 255 -14.54 1.62 8.81
N GLY A 256 -14.29 0.86 9.86
CA GLY A 256 -14.28 -0.60 9.86
C GLY A 256 -14.63 -1.18 11.22
N ARG A 257 -14.65 -2.52 11.32
CA ARG A 257 -14.87 -3.24 12.59
C ARG A 257 -13.67 -4.12 12.93
N CYS A 258 -13.54 -4.51 14.19
CA CYS A 258 -12.55 -5.50 14.61
C CYS A 258 -12.99 -6.92 14.22
N THR A 259 -13.01 -7.20 12.91
CA THR A 259 -13.43 -8.49 12.33
C THR A 259 -12.35 -9.16 11.47
N GLY A 260 -11.36 -8.40 11.02
CA GLY A 260 -10.20 -8.92 10.30
C GLY A 260 -9.08 -9.32 11.26
N SER A 261 -8.16 -10.16 10.79
CA SER A 261 -6.95 -10.52 11.51
C SER A 261 -5.79 -10.73 10.55
N ILE A 262 -4.61 -10.20 10.90
CA ILE A 262 -3.37 -10.60 10.22
C ILE A 262 -2.99 -11.96 10.80
N MET A 263 -2.92 -12.96 9.92
CA MET A 263 -2.67 -14.35 10.30
C MET A 263 -1.20 -14.69 10.05
N GLU A 264 -0.46 -15.01 11.11
CA GLU A 264 0.91 -15.53 10.97
C GLU A 264 0.92 -17.06 11.02
N PRO A 265 1.14 -17.73 9.88
CA PRO A 265 1.22 -19.18 9.82
C PRO A 265 2.41 -19.70 10.63
N SER A 266 2.25 -20.90 11.18
CA SER A 266 3.29 -21.61 11.92
C SER A 266 3.14 -23.11 11.59
N PRO A 267 4.06 -23.74 10.85
CA PRO A 267 3.92 -25.13 10.42
C PRO A 267 3.69 -26.09 11.59
N GLY A 268 2.58 -26.85 11.55
CA GLY A 268 2.22 -27.81 12.60
C GLY A 268 1.70 -27.19 13.92
N ALA A 269 1.42 -25.89 13.95
CA ALA A 269 0.84 -25.19 15.09
C ALA A 269 -0.36 -24.32 14.67
N THR A 270 -1.13 -23.83 15.65
CA THR A 270 -2.14 -22.81 15.36
C THR A 270 -1.46 -21.52 14.87
N PRO A 271 -1.93 -20.92 13.75
CA PRO A 271 -1.51 -19.60 13.33
C PRO A 271 -1.70 -18.60 14.47
N ASP A 272 -0.79 -17.64 14.57
CA ASP A 272 -0.98 -16.50 15.48
C ASP A 272 -1.91 -15.49 14.82
N SER A 273 -2.94 -15.05 15.54
CA SER A 273 -3.94 -14.12 15.05
C SER A 273 -3.73 -12.75 15.67
N CYS A 274 -3.61 -11.72 14.83
CA CYS A 274 -3.45 -10.33 15.24
C CYS A 274 -4.68 -9.54 14.77
N PRO A 275 -5.69 -9.29 15.64
CA PRO A 275 -6.93 -8.63 15.24
C PRO A 275 -6.71 -7.20 14.74
N VAL A 276 -7.30 -6.88 13.60
CA VAL A 276 -7.20 -5.57 12.91
C VAL A 276 -8.56 -5.05 12.50
N ILE A 277 -8.64 -3.72 12.32
CA ILE A 277 -9.85 -3.06 11.84
C ILE A 277 -9.99 -3.33 10.35
N GLU A 278 -10.95 -4.17 9.99
CA GLU A 278 -11.32 -4.47 8.61
C GLU A 278 -12.29 -3.40 8.09
N PRO A 279 -12.02 -2.77 6.93
CA PRO A 279 -12.85 -1.68 6.43
C PRO A 279 -14.26 -2.18 6.06
N VAL A 280 -15.29 -1.50 6.56
CA VAL A 280 -16.69 -1.79 6.19
C VAL A 280 -16.99 -1.08 4.86
N ILE A 281 -16.54 -1.72 3.78
CA ILE A 281 -16.71 -1.24 2.42
C ILE A 281 -18.12 -1.61 1.95
N SER A 282 -18.99 -0.61 1.74
CA SER A 282 -20.27 -0.84 1.07
C SER A 282 -20.03 -1.11 -0.42
N VAL A 283 -19.74 -2.36 -0.76
CA VAL A 283 -19.62 -2.85 -2.14
C VAL A 283 -21.01 -3.07 -2.74
N ARG A 284 -21.66 -1.98 -3.15
CA ARG A 284 -22.68 -2.09 -4.22
C ARG A 284 -22.00 -2.28 -5.58
N ASP A 285 -21.46 -3.48 -5.69
CA ASP A 285 -21.32 -4.28 -6.91
C ASP A 285 -20.33 -3.78 -7.98
N LEU A 286 -19.14 -4.40 -7.95
CA LEU A 286 -18.08 -4.30 -8.96
C LEU A 286 -18.61 -4.58 -10.38
N ALA A 287 -19.54 -5.51 -10.53
CA ALA A 287 -20.14 -5.86 -11.82
C ALA A 287 -21.16 -4.81 -12.30
N THR A 288 -21.83 -4.08 -11.39
CA THR A 288 -22.69 -2.95 -11.74
C THR A 288 -21.89 -1.74 -12.22
N VAL A 289 -20.68 -1.52 -11.69
CA VAL A 289 -19.78 -0.45 -12.17
C VAL A 289 -19.44 -0.66 -13.65
N PHE A 290 -19.00 -1.87 -14.03
CA PHE A 290 -18.74 -2.21 -15.43
C PHE A 290 -19.99 -2.20 -16.31
N LYS A 291 -21.13 -2.73 -15.84
CA LYS A 291 -22.36 -2.83 -16.65
C LYS A 291 -23.10 -1.52 -16.88
N LYS A 292 -22.88 -0.47 -16.08
CA LYS A 292 -23.70 0.77 -16.15
C LYS A 292 -22.91 2.07 -16.33
N GLY A 293 -21.58 2.04 -16.32
CA GLY A 293 -20.74 3.25 -16.42
C GLY A 293 -21.00 4.27 -15.30
N ALA A 294 -21.65 3.84 -14.22
CA ALA A 294 -22.26 4.71 -13.22
C ALA A 294 -21.38 4.80 -11.98
N HIS A 295 -20.31 5.61 -12.06
CA HIS A 295 -19.63 6.08 -10.85
C HIS A 295 -20.58 6.99 -10.05
N LYS A 296 -21.24 6.43 -9.04
CA LYS A 296 -21.67 7.25 -7.90
C LYS A 296 -20.45 7.46 -6.99
N PRO A 297 -20.01 8.69 -6.71
CA PRO A 297 -19.18 8.94 -5.54
C PRO A 297 -20.05 8.60 -4.32
N ALA A 298 -19.68 7.57 -3.57
CA ALA A 298 -20.60 6.83 -2.71
C ALA A 298 -20.13 6.67 -1.26
N ARG A 299 -18.96 7.19 -0.91
CA ARG A 299 -18.39 7.12 0.44
C ARG A 299 -17.79 8.45 0.89
N PRO A 300 -17.77 8.75 2.19
CA PRO A 300 -17.08 9.94 2.70
C PRO A 300 -15.60 10.01 2.31
N GLY A 301 -14.89 8.88 2.30
CA GLY A 301 -13.49 8.78 1.83
C GLY A 301 -13.29 8.89 0.31
N ASP A 302 -14.36 8.95 -0.50
CA ASP A 302 -14.26 9.25 -1.94
C ASP A 302 -14.04 10.76 -2.18
N GLN A 303 -14.28 11.61 -1.18
CA GLN A 303 -13.85 13.01 -1.24
C GLN A 303 -12.35 13.10 -0.96
N PRO A 304 -11.52 13.63 -1.89
CA PRO A 304 -10.06 13.52 -1.75
C PRO A 304 -9.43 14.28 -0.57
N SER A 305 -10.18 15.17 0.08
CA SER A 305 -9.80 15.87 1.31
C SER A 305 -10.30 15.20 2.59
N SER A 306 -11.12 14.16 2.51
CA SER A 306 -11.80 13.55 3.64
C SER A 306 -11.01 12.39 4.27
N TRP A 307 -10.99 12.36 5.60
CA TRP A 307 -10.28 11.36 6.40
C TRP A 307 -11.13 10.87 7.55
N CYS A 308 -10.90 9.63 7.96
CA CYS A 308 -11.48 9.05 9.17
C CYS A 308 -10.76 9.55 10.43
N LEU A 309 -11.52 10.18 11.31
CA LEU A 309 -11.10 10.67 12.61
C LEU A 309 -11.77 9.84 13.71
N GLY A 310 -11.06 9.59 14.81
CA GLY A 310 -11.63 8.88 15.95
C GLY A 310 -12.62 9.77 16.72
N THR A 311 -13.61 9.17 17.35
CA THR A 311 -14.53 9.87 18.27
C THR A 311 -14.62 9.13 19.60
N ALA A 312 -15.23 9.77 20.59
CA ALA A 312 -15.83 9.01 21.69
C ALA A 312 -16.84 7.98 21.14
N PRO A 313 -16.95 6.78 21.73
CA PRO A 313 -17.98 5.81 21.36
C PRO A 313 -19.38 6.39 21.54
N THR A 314 -20.19 6.31 20.48
CA THR A 314 -21.53 6.91 20.37
C THR A 314 -22.50 5.97 19.64
N THR A 315 -23.80 6.24 19.72
CA THR A 315 -24.86 5.44 19.08
C THR A 315 -25.62 6.29 18.07
N VAL A 316 -25.37 6.07 16.78
CA VAL A 316 -25.96 6.87 15.70
C VAL A 316 -27.32 6.31 15.29
N LYS A 317 -28.37 7.11 15.42
CA LYS A 317 -29.74 6.77 14.98
C LYS A 317 -29.94 7.14 13.50
N GLY A 318 -30.57 6.25 12.72
CA GLY A 318 -31.11 6.58 11.39
C GLY A 318 -30.17 6.42 10.19
N ALA A 319 -29.04 5.72 10.32
CA ALA A 319 -28.15 5.44 9.18
C ALA A 319 -28.65 4.24 8.34
N THR A 320 -29.72 4.47 7.57
CA THR A 320 -30.41 3.58 6.59
C THR A 320 -30.88 2.21 7.12
N ASP A 321 -32.21 2.10 7.28
CA ASP A 321 -33.07 0.92 7.15
C ASP A 321 -32.41 -0.46 7.27
N GLU A 322 -32.07 -0.83 8.51
CA GLU A 322 -32.51 -2.05 9.21
C GLU A 322 -31.78 -2.13 10.57
N GLU A 323 -32.56 -2.37 11.63
CA GLU A 323 -32.13 -2.56 13.02
C GLU A 323 -31.45 -1.37 13.76
N GLU A 324 -31.06 -1.64 15.02
CA GLU A 324 -30.80 -0.66 16.07
C GLU A 324 -29.61 0.29 15.81
N GLY A 325 -29.53 1.36 16.60
CA GLY A 325 -28.56 2.44 16.43
C GLY A 325 -27.12 1.93 16.31
N LYS A 326 -26.42 2.36 15.25
CA LYS A 326 -25.07 1.87 14.95
C LYS A 326 -24.09 2.39 16.00
N LEU A 327 -23.38 1.47 16.65
CA LEU A 327 -22.24 1.76 17.52
C LEU A 327 -21.09 2.29 16.66
N VAL A 328 -20.68 3.53 16.89
CA VAL A 328 -19.65 4.23 16.10
C VAL A 328 -18.67 4.94 17.02
N ALA A 329 -17.38 4.92 16.67
CA ALA A 329 -16.31 5.65 17.33
C ALA A 329 -15.38 6.33 16.28
N ALA A 330 -15.98 6.74 15.16
CA ALA A 330 -15.32 7.28 13.98
C ALA A 330 -16.23 8.25 13.20
N VAL A 331 -15.66 9.30 12.64
CA VAL A 331 -16.34 10.22 11.70
C VAL A 331 -15.41 10.58 10.55
N HIS A 332 -15.98 10.83 9.36
CA HIS A 332 -15.23 11.34 8.22
C HIS A 332 -15.35 12.85 8.09
N ALA A 333 -14.21 13.53 8.00
CA ALA A 333 -14.10 14.99 7.98
C ALA A 333 -13.13 15.45 6.90
N GLU A 334 -13.42 16.57 6.24
CA GLU A 334 -12.43 17.20 5.36
C GLU A 334 -11.30 17.85 6.18
N VAL A 335 -10.06 17.51 5.84
CA VAL A 335 -8.83 17.98 6.47
C VAL A 335 -8.10 18.95 5.56
N LYS A 336 -7.52 20.00 6.16
CA LYS A 336 -6.60 20.92 5.50
C LYS A 336 -5.30 21.02 6.32
N CYS A 337 -4.19 20.75 5.66
CA CYS A 337 -2.85 20.74 6.24
C CYS A 337 -2.16 22.08 5.93
N LEU A 338 -1.71 22.82 6.96
CA LEU A 338 -1.04 24.11 6.80
C LEU A 338 0.07 24.26 7.85
N GLY A 339 1.33 24.37 7.44
CA GLY A 339 2.43 24.71 8.35
C GLY A 339 2.58 23.78 9.56
N ALA A 340 2.50 22.46 9.33
CA ALA A 340 2.45 21.41 10.36
C ALA A 340 1.18 21.40 11.25
N GLU A 341 0.14 22.17 10.90
CA GLU A 341 -1.16 22.16 11.58
C GLU A 341 -2.22 21.38 10.78
N VAL A 342 -3.01 20.57 11.49
CA VAL A 342 -4.25 19.96 10.99
C VAL A 342 -5.41 20.95 11.22
N LYS A 343 -6.24 21.18 10.21
CA LYS A 343 -7.50 21.92 10.34
C LYS A 343 -8.67 21.11 9.81
N LEU A 344 -9.77 21.08 10.56
CA LEU A 344 -10.99 20.36 10.20
C LEU A 344 -12.04 21.32 9.65
N LYS A 345 -12.77 20.88 8.63
CA LYS A 345 -13.90 21.61 8.08
C LYS A 345 -15.14 21.43 8.96
N MET A 346 -15.49 22.47 9.70
CA MET A 346 -16.68 22.51 10.55
C MET A 346 -17.85 23.15 9.80
N LYS A 347 -19.06 22.58 9.91
CA LYS A 347 -20.31 23.25 9.52
C LYS A 347 -20.95 23.81 10.79
N LYS A 348 -21.08 25.14 10.87
CA LYS A 348 -21.71 25.81 12.01
C LYS A 348 -23.21 25.93 11.83
N ARG A 349 -23.94 25.98 12.96
CA ARG A 349 -25.39 26.22 12.99
C ARG A 349 -25.75 27.50 12.24
N GLY A 350 -26.39 27.36 11.08
CA GLY A 350 -26.61 28.45 10.10
C GLY A 350 -26.01 28.21 8.72
N GLY A 351 -25.27 27.11 8.50
CA GLY A 351 -24.79 26.68 7.18
C GLY A 351 -23.43 27.23 6.76
N TRP A 352 -22.83 28.10 7.58
CA TRP A 352 -21.47 28.61 7.37
C TRP A 352 -20.43 27.52 7.58
N VAL A 353 -19.40 27.51 6.73
CA VAL A 353 -18.26 26.59 6.81
C VAL A 353 -17.07 27.32 7.41
N ASP A 354 -16.46 26.73 8.43
CA ASP A 354 -15.25 27.23 9.08
C ASP A 354 -14.14 26.16 9.08
N TRP A 355 -12.89 26.56 9.30
CA TRP A 355 -11.72 25.68 9.37
C TRP A 355 -11.07 25.75 10.74
N GLU A 356 -11.50 24.88 11.65
CA GLU A 356 -11.04 24.89 13.03
C GLU A 356 -9.73 24.12 13.22
N ARG A 357 -8.87 24.62 14.10
CA ARG A 357 -7.56 24.03 14.41
C ARG A 357 -7.75 22.73 15.18
N CYS A 358 -7.15 21.64 14.69
CA CYS A 358 -7.05 20.37 15.41
C CYS A 358 -5.62 20.16 15.91
N THR A 359 -5.42 20.27 17.22
CA THR A 359 -4.13 19.94 17.86
C THR A 359 -4.15 18.46 18.25
N SER A 360 -3.16 17.67 17.82
CA SER A 360 -3.10 16.22 18.08
C SER A 360 -3.39 15.87 19.55
N GLY A 361 -4.21 14.82 19.76
CA GLY A 361 -4.61 14.35 21.09
C GLY A 361 -5.66 15.22 21.81
N VAL A 362 -5.94 16.43 21.33
CA VAL A 362 -7.06 17.25 21.82
C VAL A 362 -8.37 16.74 21.22
N THR A 363 -9.48 16.94 21.93
CA THR A 363 -10.83 16.70 21.41
C THR A 363 -11.51 18.01 21.06
N VAL A 364 -12.18 18.06 19.91
CA VAL A 364 -12.98 19.20 19.45
C VAL A 364 -14.47 18.84 19.46
N PRO A 365 -15.38 19.77 19.78
CA PRO A 365 -16.82 19.57 19.61
C PRO A 365 -17.16 19.32 18.14
N TRP A 366 -18.09 18.41 17.87
CA TRP A 366 -18.54 18.11 16.53
C TRP A 366 -20.05 18.30 16.41
N GLU A 367 -20.48 19.30 15.63
CA GLU A 367 -21.90 19.66 15.45
C GLU A 367 -22.44 19.26 14.06
N ILE A 368 -21.86 18.25 13.40
CA ILE A 368 -22.26 17.82 12.05
C ILE A 368 -23.06 16.50 12.10
N PRO A 369 -24.38 16.54 11.82
CA PRO A 369 -25.23 15.34 11.74
C PRO A 369 -24.69 14.29 10.76
N PRO A 370 -24.93 12.99 10.98
CA PRO A 370 -25.81 12.39 11.99
C PRO A 370 -25.19 12.21 13.38
N PHE A 371 -23.99 12.74 13.60
CA PHE A 371 -23.30 12.72 14.88
C PHE A 371 -23.74 13.97 15.67
N ASP A 372 -24.40 13.74 16.82
CA ASP A 372 -24.65 14.79 17.80
C ASP A 372 -23.32 15.21 18.46
N ALA A 373 -23.34 16.09 19.48
CA ALA A 373 -22.20 16.80 20.06
C ALA A 373 -21.09 15.91 20.69
N ASP A 374 -20.40 15.16 19.85
CA ASP A 374 -19.40 14.17 20.18
C ASP A 374 -18.00 14.75 20.04
N LYS A 375 -17.09 14.22 20.86
CA LYS A 375 -15.70 14.65 20.93
C LYS A 375 -14.87 13.98 19.83
N VAL A 376 -14.66 14.69 18.72
CA VAL A 376 -13.73 14.27 17.67
C VAL A 376 -12.30 14.40 18.16
N MET A 377 -11.56 13.31 18.08
CA MET A 377 -10.16 13.22 18.47
C MET A 377 -9.28 13.70 17.31
N CYS A 378 -8.49 14.75 17.56
CA CYS A 378 -7.55 15.25 16.57
C CYS A 378 -6.43 14.22 16.30
N PRO A 379 -6.19 13.86 15.03
CA PRO A 379 -5.13 12.93 14.66
C PRO A 379 -3.75 13.58 14.79
N GLU A 380 -2.71 12.77 14.75
CA GLU A 380 -1.37 13.27 14.46
C GLU A 380 -1.30 13.80 13.01
N TYR A 381 -0.48 14.83 12.79
CA TYR A 381 -0.32 15.44 11.47
C TYR A 381 0.03 14.38 10.40
N ASP A 382 1.02 13.54 10.70
CA ASP A 382 1.52 12.49 9.83
C ASP A 382 0.44 11.52 9.33
N GLU A 383 -0.60 11.26 10.12
CA GLU A 383 -1.66 10.29 9.79
C GLU A 383 -2.66 10.82 8.74
N VAL A 384 -2.78 12.15 8.59
CA VAL A 384 -3.76 12.79 7.68
C VAL A 384 -3.16 13.85 6.73
N CYS A 385 -1.86 14.15 6.88
CA CYS A 385 -1.15 15.18 6.12
C CYS A 385 0.12 14.68 5.42
N THR A 386 0.32 13.36 5.32
CA THR A 386 1.42 12.76 4.53
C THR A 386 1.00 12.46 3.09
N ILE A 387 -0.20 11.88 2.90
CA ILE A 387 -0.68 11.41 1.59
C ILE A 387 -1.74 12.35 1.02
N SER A 388 -1.49 12.86 -0.19
CA SER A 388 -2.37 13.83 -0.82
C SER A 388 -3.69 13.21 -1.31
N ALA A 389 -4.60 14.09 -1.73
CA ALA A 389 -5.82 13.77 -2.47
C ALA A 389 -5.60 12.81 -3.66
N THR A 390 -4.48 12.96 -4.37
CA THR A 390 -4.13 12.17 -5.55
C THR A 390 -3.22 10.99 -5.24
N GLY A 391 -2.95 10.72 -3.96
CA GLY A 391 -2.02 9.70 -3.49
C GLY A 391 -0.54 10.06 -3.64
N GLY A 392 -0.20 11.22 -4.20
CA GLY A 392 1.15 11.77 -4.11
C GLY A 392 1.53 12.11 -2.65
N SER A 393 2.77 12.52 -2.43
CA SER A 393 3.19 13.03 -1.12
C SER A 393 2.75 14.49 -0.95
N VAL A 394 2.39 14.88 0.27
CA VAL A 394 2.18 16.29 0.68
C VAL A 394 3.50 16.90 1.17
N LEU A 395 4.53 16.07 1.41
CA LEU A 395 5.86 16.51 1.79
C LEU A 395 6.52 17.28 0.63
N THR A 396 6.63 18.61 0.76
CA THR A 396 7.21 19.51 -0.24
C THR A 396 8.55 20.12 0.19
N GLY A 397 9.44 20.40 -0.77
CA GLY A 397 10.61 21.27 -0.57
C GLY A 397 11.91 20.56 -0.17
N PHE A 398 11.90 19.23 -0.14
CA PHE A 398 13.04 18.40 0.24
C PHE A 398 14.11 18.34 -0.85
N LYS A 399 15.05 19.29 -0.82
CA LYS A 399 16.30 19.16 -1.54
C LYS A 399 17.16 18.10 -0.86
N TRP A 400 17.72 17.18 -1.64
CA TRP A 400 18.78 16.30 -1.15
C TRP A 400 19.96 17.15 -0.68
N ASP A 401 20.50 16.84 0.50
CA ASP A 401 21.52 17.61 1.21
C ASP A 401 22.96 17.22 0.82
N GLY A 402 23.11 16.28 -0.12
CA GLY A 402 24.39 15.76 -0.58
C GLY A 402 24.99 14.69 0.33
N LYS A 403 24.29 14.27 1.38
CA LYS A 403 24.82 13.36 2.42
C LYS A 403 24.09 12.03 2.44
N ASP A 404 24.78 11.06 3.02
CA ASP A 404 24.19 9.78 3.44
C ASP A 404 23.65 9.93 4.87
N LYS A 405 22.66 9.12 5.25
CA LYS A 405 21.94 9.27 6.52
C LYS A 405 22.78 8.78 7.71
N GLU A 406 22.94 9.66 8.69
CA GLU A 406 23.44 9.29 10.02
C GLU A 406 22.29 8.72 10.86
N TRP A 407 22.40 7.43 11.21
CA TRP A 407 21.42 6.72 12.04
C TRP A 407 21.64 7.02 13.52
N LYS A 408 20.57 7.27 14.30
CA LYS A 408 20.71 7.64 15.72
C LYS A 408 21.01 6.45 16.63
N ARG A 409 20.52 5.28 16.25
CA ARG A 409 20.75 4.01 16.95
C ARG A 409 22.07 3.40 16.51
N LYS A 410 22.54 2.44 17.30
CA LYS A 410 23.70 1.62 16.96
C LYS A 410 23.23 0.22 16.60
N ALA A 411 23.88 -0.41 15.63
CA ALA A 411 23.82 -1.85 15.51
C ALA A 411 24.40 -2.47 16.80
N PRO A 412 23.85 -3.60 17.29
CA PRO A 412 24.53 -4.42 18.28
C PRO A 412 25.93 -4.79 17.78
N ALA A 413 26.86 -5.07 18.71
CA ALA A 413 28.08 -5.76 18.31
C ALA A 413 27.68 -7.09 17.65
N GLU A 414 28.28 -7.38 16.50
CA GLU A 414 27.96 -8.58 15.73
C GLU A 414 28.31 -9.81 16.57
N GLU A 415 27.28 -10.56 17.00
CA GLU A 415 27.50 -11.89 17.55
C GLU A 415 28.15 -12.71 16.43
N PRO A 416 29.32 -13.33 16.68
CA PRO A 416 30.05 -14.05 15.64
C PRO A 416 29.10 -15.09 15.05
N GLU A 417 28.98 -15.12 13.72
CA GLU A 417 28.15 -16.13 13.07
C GLU A 417 28.60 -17.51 13.56
N PRO A 418 27.68 -18.38 14.00
CA PRO A 418 28.04 -19.75 14.29
C PRO A 418 28.69 -20.31 13.03
N ALA A 419 29.91 -20.83 13.17
CA ALA A 419 30.65 -21.39 12.05
C ALA A 419 29.73 -22.35 11.29
N PRO A 420 29.72 -22.32 9.93
CA PRO A 420 28.81 -23.15 9.15
C PRO A 420 28.96 -24.60 9.63
N GLU A 421 27.84 -25.23 10.01
CA GLU A 421 27.86 -26.62 10.46
C GLU A 421 28.57 -27.44 9.38
N SER A 422 29.72 -28.01 9.75
CA SER A 422 30.52 -28.80 8.82
C SER A 422 29.62 -29.90 8.29
N ALA A 423 29.41 -29.93 6.96
CA ALA A 423 28.60 -30.95 6.33
C ALA A 423 28.99 -32.34 6.86
N PRO A 424 28.02 -33.22 7.18
CA PRO A 424 28.30 -34.49 7.82
C PRO A 424 29.35 -35.24 7.00
N PRO A 425 30.36 -35.83 7.66
CA PRO A 425 31.56 -36.30 6.97
C PRO A 425 31.20 -37.35 5.92
N VAL A 426 31.47 -37.01 4.66
CA VAL A 426 31.42 -37.99 3.56
C VAL A 426 32.41 -39.09 3.90
N ALA A 427 31.92 -40.32 4.03
CA ALA A 427 32.74 -41.48 4.38
C ALA A 427 33.91 -41.60 3.39
N GLY A 428 35.12 -41.70 3.94
CA GLY A 428 36.35 -41.40 3.20
C GLY A 428 36.66 -42.34 2.04
N THR A 429 37.36 -41.80 1.06
CA THR A 429 38.01 -42.54 -0.03
C THR A 429 38.92 -43.64 0.51
N VAL A 430 38.73 -44.87 0.04
CA VAL A 430 39.64 -46.00 0.30
C VAL A 430 41.03 -45.67 -0.25
N GLY A 431 42.07 -45.85 0.57
CA GLY A 431 43.43 -45.43 0.25
C GLY A 431 44.10 -46.29 -0.83
N VAL A 432 44.98 -45.64 -1.60
CA VAL A 432 45.88 -46.31 -2.55
C VAL A 432 47.00 -47.01 -1.78
N GLY A 433 47.04 -48.35 -1.86
CA GLY A 433 48.19 -49.15 -1.40
C GLY A 433 49.30 -49.25 -2.47
N PRO A 434 50.56 -49.51 -2.08
CA PRO A 434 51.67 -49.67 -3.03
C PRO A 434 51.62 -51.01 -3.77
N ALA A 435 52.16 -51.03 -5.00
CA ALA A 435 52.07 -52.17 -5.92
C ALA A 435 53.06 -53.32 -5.60
N ILE A 436 52.57 -54.56 -5.65
CA ILE A 436 53.34 -55.81 -5.77
C ILE A 436 52.64 -56.73 -6.81
N ALA A 437 53.40 -57.62 -7.44
CA ALA A 437 53.17 -58.24 -8.76
C ALA A 437 52.02 -59.29 -8.92
N PRO A 438 51.53 -59.55 -10.17
CA PRO A 438 50.64 -60.66 -10.57
C PRO A 438 51.40 -62.02 -10.59
N PRO A 439 50.78 -63.24 -10.69
CA PRO A 439 49.64 -63.64 -11.59
C PRO A 439 48.69 -64.69 -10.91
N PRO A 440 47.91 -65.59 -11.59
CA PRO A 440 47.58 -65.74 -13.01
C PRO A 440 46.07 -65.79 -13.35
N GLU A 441 45.80 -65.95 -14.65
CA GLU A 441 44.48 -66.13 -15.29
C GLU A 441 43.86 -67.51 -14.98
N GLU A 442 42.52 -67.62 -15.05
CA GLU A 442 41.89 -68.60 -15.95
C GLU A 442 40.39 -68.32 -16.26
N ASN A 443 40.11 -68.18 -17.56
CA ASN A 443 38.98 -68.73 -18.31
C ASN A 443 37.49 -68.43 -17.98
N SER A 444 36.84 -67.76 -18.96
CA SER A 444 35.52 -68.09 -19.54
C SER A 444 34.25 -67.89 -18.68
N ALA A 445 33.06 -67.55 -19.20
CA ALA A 445 32.55 -67.00 -20.46
C ALA A 445 31.10 -66.52 -20.16
N GLY A 446 30.39 -65.67 -20.91
CA GLY A 446 30.65 -64.96 -22.16
C GLY A 446 29.33 -64.34 -22.67
N GLY A 447 29.38 -63.39 -23.62
CA GLY A 447 28.22 -62.81 -24.31
C GLY A 447 27.48 -61.69 -23.54
N GLY A 448 27.14 -60.54 -24.15
CA GLY A 448 27.49 -60.06 -25.49
C GLY A 448 26.61 -58.88 -25.94
N GLY A 449 27.21 -57.85 -26.57
CA GLY A 449 26.54 -56.65 -27.12
C GLY A 449 26.16 -55.61 -26.04
N GLY A 450 26.53 -54.33 -26.10
CA GLY A 450 26.96 -53.50 -27.24
C GLY A 450 25.73 -52.94 -27.97
N THR A 451 25.55 -51.64 -28.19
CA THR A 451 26.43 -50.44 -28.14
C THR A 451 25.62 -49.23 -27.61
N GLY A 452 26.18 -48.22 -26.93
CA GLY A 452 27.00 -47.12 -27.48
C GLY A 452 26.12 -46.01 -28.09
N GLY A 453 26.18 -44.73 -27.70
CA GLY A 453 26.95 -44.06 -26.64
C GLY A 453 26.75 -42.52 -26.70
N SER A 454 27.38 -41.75 -25.79
CA SER A 454 27.65 -40.28 -25.85
C SER A 454 26.47 -39.28 -26.06
N SER A 455 26.41 -38.08 -25.45
CA SER A 455 27.29 -37.39 -24.49
C SER A 455 26.64 -36.08 -23.98
N GLU A 456 26.62 -35.89 -22.65
CA GLU A 456 26.70 -34.60 -21.89
C GLU A 456 25.70 -33.42 -22.14
N PRO A 457 25.59 -32.45 -21.19
CA PRO A 457 24.25 -32.09 -20.68
C PRO A 457 23.72 -30.70 -21.07
N GLY A 458 22.39 -30.59 -21.10
CA GLY A 458 21.66 -29.31 -21.10
C GLY A 458 21.13 -28.96 -19.70
N SER A 459 21.50 -27.78 -19.20
CA SER A 459 21.01 -27.22 -17.94
C SER A 459 19.58 -26.70 -18.08
N GLY A 460 18.63 -27.30 -17.34
CA GLY A 460 17.24 -26.85 -17.25
C GLY A 460 16.89 -26.38 -15.84
N VAL A 461 16.51 -25.11 -15.70
CA VAL A 461 15.92 -24.55 -14.48
C VAL A 461 14.39 -24.52 -14.64
N PRO A 462 13.59 -25.13 -13.74
CA PRO A 462 12.14 -25.05 -13.83
C PRO A 462 11.63 -23.69 -13.36
N SER A 463 10.75 -23.07 -14.16
CA SER A 463 9.92 -21.96 -13.73
C SER A 463 8.68 -22.48 -13.01
N THR A 464 8.34 -21.90 -11.86
CA THR A 464 7.07 -22.13 -11.16
C THR A 464 6.46 -20.81 -10.71
N GLY A 465 5.71 -20.17 -11.61
CA GLY A 465 4.69 -19.21 -11.22
C GLY A 465 3.37 -19.96 -11.01
N GLN A 466 2.76 -19.81 -9.84
CA GLN A 466 1.38 -20.25 -9.58
C GLN A 466 0.60 -19.10 -8.94
N GLY A 467 -0.32 -18.51 -9.72
CA GLY A 467 -1.27 -17.53 -9.20
C GLY A 467 -2.39 -18.22 -8.41
N LEU A 468 -3.01 -17.46 -7.51
CA LEU A 468 -4.21 -17.88 -6.79
C LEU A 468 -5.40 -18.02 -7.78
N PRO A 469 -6.34 -18.96 -7.55
CA PRO A 469 -7.27 -19.41 -8.58
C PRO A 469 -8.40 -18.41 -8.84
N ALA A 470 -8.63 -18.12 -10.12
CA ALA A 470 -9.89 -17.57 -10.61
C ALA A 470 -10.91 -18.72 -10.84
N ALA A 471 -12.20 -18.42 -10.69
CA ALA A 471 -13.27 -19.40 -10.93
C ALA A 471 -13.60 -19.51 -12.43
N ASP A 472 -13.66 -20.74 -12.95
CA ASP A 472 -14.10 -21.03 -14.32
C ASP A 472 -15.64 -21.06 -14.44
N PRO A 473 -16.22 -20.52 -15.53
CA PRO A 473 -17.63 -20.65 -15.86
C PRO A 473 -17.94 -21.80 -16.84
N GLU A 474 -19.05 -22.49 -16.55
CA GLU A 474 -19.93 -23.28 -17.44
C GLU A 474 -19.37 -24.09 -18.63
N GLY A 475 -19.47 -25.41 -18.53
CA GLY A 475 -19.63 -26.33 -19.66
C GLY A 475 -20.90 -27.16 -19.49
N GLY A 476 -21.86 -27.04 -20.41
CA GLY A 476 -23.20 -27.63 -20.25
C GLY A 476 -23.37 -29.05 -20.81
N GLN A 477 -24.27 -29.83 -20.19
CA GLN A 477 -24.89 -31.04 -20.75
C GLN A 477 -26.28 -31.28 -20.14
N GLU A 478 -27.22 -31.73 -20.98
CA GLU A 478 -28.64 -32.01 -20.71
C GLU A 478 -28.96 -33.45 -21.18
N PRO A 479 -30.10 -34.11 -20.84
CA PRO A 479 -30.83 -34.19 -19.56
C PRO A 479 -31.31 -35.66 -19.21
N VAL A 480 -32.32 -35.81 -18.31
CA VAL A 480 -33.30 -36.96 -18.17
C VAL A 480 -32.88 -38.17 -17.25
N PRO A 481 -33.76 -38.80 -16.40
CA PRO A 481 -34.89 -38.30 -15.56
C PRO A 481 -35.05 -38.97 -14.14
N GLY A 482 -36.02 -38.51 -13.33
CA GLY A 482 -36.73 -39.28 -12.27
C GLY A 482 -36.06 -39.34 -10.88
N GLU A 483 -36.76 -39.40 -9.73
CA GLU A 483 -38.21 -39.46 -9.40
C GLU A 483 -38.51 -38.73 -8.06
N GLY A 484 -39.78 -38.33 -7.85
CA GLY A 484 -40.38 -38.05 -6.51
C GLY A 484 -39.89 -36.78 -5.77
N GLY A 485 -40.73 -35.83 -5.33
CA GLY A 485 -42.19 -35.79 -5.23
C GLY A 485 -42.65 -35.52 -3.79
N VAL A 486 -43.67 -34.66 -3.65
CA VAL A 486 -44.54 -34.39 -2.47
C VAL A 486 -44.30 -33.07 -1.70
N ALA A 487 -45.05 -32.06 -2.15
CA ALA A 487 -45.93 -31.14 -1.41
C ALA A 487 -45.45 -30.40 -0.13
N ALA A 488 -45.52 -29.07 -0.22
CA ALA A 488 -45.85 -28.19 0.90
C ALA A 488 -47.37 -28.20 1.21
N PRO A 489 -47.77 -27.70 2.38
CA PRO A 489 -49.00 -26.91 2.51
C PRO A 489 -48.71 -25.51 3.08
N GLY A 490 -49.54 -24.54 2.71
CA GLY A 490 -49.48 -23.17 3.23
C GLY A 490 -50.76 -22.73 3.94
N ALA A 491 -50.86 -21.42 4.17
CA ALA A 491 -51.99 -20.64 4.68
C ALA A 491 -52.38 -20.83 6.16
N LYS A 492 -52.38 -19.71 6.90
CA LYS A 492 -53.63 -18.97 7.18
C LYS A 492 -53.39 -17.60 7.81
N ASP A 493 -54.12 -16.61 7.32
CA ASP A 493 -54.38 -15.34 8.00
C ASP A 493 -55.40 -15.51 9.14
N SER A 494 -55.36 -14.60 10.12
CA SER A 494 -56.51 -14.29 10.96
C SER A 494 -56.39 -12.90 11.60
N GLU A 495 -57.39 -12.05 11.39
CA GLU A 495 -57.55 -10.73 11.99
C GLU A 495 -57.94 -10.80 13.49
N GLY A 496 -57.72 -9.71 14.23
CA GLY A 496 -58.26 -9.53 15.59
C GLY A 496 -57.98 -8.14 16.18
N VAL A 497 -59.04 -7.40 16.52
CA VAL A 497 -59.05 -6.02 17.06
C VAL A 497 -60.24 -5.90 18.04
N PRO A 498 -60.30 -4.94 18.99
CA PRO A 498 -59.48 -4.68 20.18
C PRO A 498 -60.22 -5.11 21.48
N PRO A 499 -59.90 -4.58 22.69
CA PRO A 499 -60.69 -3.43 23.18
C PRO A 499 -59.90 -2.37 24.00
N GLU A 500 -60.57 -1.25 24.29
CA GLU A 500 -60.08 -0.10 25.07
C GLU A 500 -60.04 -0.35 26.60
N SER A 501 -59.21 0.43 27.32
CA SER A 501 -59.63 1.03 28.60
C SER A 501 -58.82 2.31 28.91
N SER A 502 -59.52 3.35 29.38
CA SER A 502 -59.06 4.73 29.56
C SER A 502 -58.60 5.07 30.99
N HIS A 503 -57.84 6.17 31.15
CA HIS A 503 -57.79 7.20 32.22
C HIS A 503 -56.35 7.78 32.34
N GLY A 504 -56.08 9.08 32.53
CA GLY A 504 -56.94 10.28 32.51
C GLY A 504 -56.22 11.53 33.10
N GLY A 505 -56.42 12.71 32.49
CA GLY A 505 -56.02 14.04 33.02
C GLY A 505 -54.51 14.42 32.93
N GLY A 506 -54.11 15.68 32.76
CA GLY A 506 -54.88 16.91 32.55
C GLY A 506 -54.14 18.15 33.10
N GLY A 507 -54.14 19.28 32.37
CA GLY A 507 -53.68 20.59 32.85
C GLY A 507 -52.45 21.16 32.12
N GLY A 508 -52.62 22.30 31.44
CA GLY A 508 -51.52 23.13 30.93
C GLY A 508 -51.39 24.45 31.70
N VAL A 509 -50.48 25.33 31.27
CA VAL A 509 -50.50 26.82 31.37
C VAL A 509 -49.15 27.38 30.88
N SER A 510 -49.17 28.58 30.30
CA SER A 510 -48.01 29.44 29.97
C SER A 510 -48.40 30.90 30.25
N PRO A 511 -47.51 31.89 30.08
CA PRO A 511 -46.18 32.12 30.65
C PRO A 511 -46.26 33.26 31.72
N PRO A 512 -45.18 34.01 32.05
CA PRO A 512 -44.93 35.26 31.30
C PRO A 512 -43.43 35.68 31.17
N ALA A 513 -43.21 36.82 30.50
CA ALA A 513 -41.90 37.41 30.23
C ALA A 513 -41.35 38.31 31.37
N GLY A 514 -40.05 38.64 31.33
CA GLY A 514 -39.38 39.48 32.35
C GLY A 514 -38.06 40.14 31.88
N THR A 515 -38.20 41.38 31.41
CA THR A 515 -37.26 42.42 30.96
C THR A 515 -35.88 42.57 31.66
N LEU A 516 -34.88 43.05 30.89
CA LEU A 516 -33.55 43.55 31.32
C LEU A 516 -33.60 44.95 31.99
N PRO A 517 -32.56 45.27 32.79
CA PRO A 517 -31.83 46.56 32.70
C PRO A 517 -30.30 46.30 32.52
N ALA A 518 -29.46 47.04 31.79
CA ALA A 518 -29.32 48.46 31.41
C ALA A 518 -28.17 49.19 32.16
N GLY A 519 -27.22 49.77 31.39
CA GLY A 519 -26.11 50.64 31.86
C GLY A 519 -24.73 49.98 31.87
N GLY A 520 -23.62 50.59 31.38
CA GLY A 520 -23.46 51.87 30.67
C GLY A 520 -21.96 52.29 30.52
N GLY A 521 -21.66 53.25 29.63
CA GLY A 521 -20.32 53.87 29.41
C GLY A 521 -19.49 53.18 28.29
N ALA A 522 -19.16 53.80 27.14
CA ALA A 522 -18.28 54.97 26.88
C ALA A 522 -16.78 54.65 27.12
N ALA A 523 -15.81 54.93 26.22
CA ALA A 523 -15.77 55.52 24.87
C ALA A 523 -14.54 54.88 24.10
N ASP A 524 -14.01 55.30 22.94
CA ASP A 524 -14.20 56.45 22.02
C ASP A 524 -13.71 56.10 20.57
N ARG A 525 -13.67 57.12 19.69
CA ARG A 525 -12.95 57.34 18.41
C ARG A 525 -11.67 56.52 18.09
N ALA A 526 -11.21 56.40 16.83
CA ALA A 526 -11.75 56.66 15.47
C ALA A 526 -10.74 56.15 14.40
N GLY A 527 -11.15 56.00 13.14
CA GLY A 527 -10.23 55.65 12.04
C GLY A 527 -10.93 55.26 10.72
N ASP A 528 -11.25 56.25 9.90
CA ASP A 528 -11.93 56.08 8.60
C ASP A 528 -11.04 55.44 7.50
N GLY A 529 -11.66 54.85 6.48
CA GLY A 529 -10.93 54.37 5.30
C GLY A 529 -11.75 53.52 4.31
N ALA A 530 -12.78 54.09 3.67
CA ALA A 530 -13.54 53.44 2.61
C ALA A 530 -13.46 54.21 1.28
N ALA A 531 -13.17 53.51 0.17
CA ALA A 531 -13.63 53.83 -1.19
C ALA A 531 -13.24 52.72 -2.20
N THR A 532 -14.01 52.59 -3.27
CA THR A 532 -13.98 51.48 -4.25
C THR A 532 -13.61 51.98 -5.69
N PRO A 533 -13.76 51.24 -6.82
CA PRO A 533 -12.77 51.26 -7.91
C PRO A 533 -13.17 52.08 -9.17
N ALA A 534 -12.22 52.26 -10.11
CA ALA A 534 -12.49 52.49 -11.54
C ALA A 534 -11.26 52.24 -12.45
N GLY A 535 -11.48 51.67 -13.65
CA GLY A 535 -10.66 51.92 -14.87
C GLY A 535 -11.14 53.20 -15.59
N PRO A 536 -10.79 53.53 -16.86
CA PRO A 536 -10.81 52.60 -18.01
C PRO A 536 -9.89 52.93 -19.25
N ASN A 537 -10.14 52.25 -20.38
CA ASN A 537 -9.84 52.59 -21.81
C ASN A 537 -8.38 52.55 -22.33
N GLY A 538 -8.11 52.19 -23.61
CA GLY A 538 -9.01 51.70 -24.68
C GLY A 538 -8.37 51.73 -26.11
N THR A 539 -9.12 51.31 -27.15
CA THR A 539 -8.76 51.12 -28.60
C THR A 539 -8.03 49.80 -28.92
N GLY A 540 -8.25 49.04 -30.02
CA GLY A 540 -9.11 49.10 -31.23
C GLY A 540 -8.34 48.40 -32.38
N ALA A 541 -8.84 47.55 -33.30
CA ALA A 541 -10.14 47.43 -33.98
C ALA A 541 -10.41 45.98 -34.52
N ALA A 542 -11.37 45.81 -35.44
CA ALA A 542 -12.03 44.55 -35.81
C ALA A 542 -11.42 43.74 -36.99
N GLY A 543 -11.81 42.45 -37.15
CA GLY A 543 -11.68 41.75 -38.44
C GLY A 543 -11.80 40.21 -38.51
N LYS A 544 -13.03 39.68 -38.53
CA LYS A 544 -13.52 38.41 -39.17
C LYS A 544 -12.83 37.03 -38.99
N ASN A 545 -13.67 36.00 -39.06
CA ASN A 545 -13.35 34.57 -39.02
C ASN A 545 -12.65 34.08 -40.31
N ASP A 546 -11.79 33.05 -40.18
CA ASP A 546 -12.02 31.71 -40.75
C ASP A 546 -10.96 30.71 -40.21
N ALA A 547 -11.23 29.40 -40.28
CA ALA A 547 -10.48 28.37 -39.53
C ALA A 547 -9.69 27.39 -40.42
N THR A 548 -8.41 27.15 -40.11
CA THR A 548 -7.64 25.90 -40.37
C THR A 548 -6.34 25.88 -39.53
N PRO A 549 -5.55 24.78 -39.47
CA PRO A 549 -5.08 24.19 -38.20
C PRO A 549 -3.77 24.78 -37.65
N PRO A 550 -3.43 24.51 -36.37
CA PRO A 550 -2.13 24.89 -35.81
C PRO A 550 -1.00 24.05 -36.41
N ALA A 551 0.07 24.73 -36.82
CA ALA A 551 1.33 24.11 -37.22
C ALA A 551 2.09 23.55 -36.00
N HIS A 552 3.00 22.59 -36.25
CA HIS A 552 3.97 22.13 -35.27
C HIS A 552 4.82 23.30 -34.77
N GLY A 553 4.91 23.46 -33.45
CA GLY A 553 5.81 24.40 -32.80
C GLY A 553 6.98 23.67 -32.16
N ASP A 554 8.19 23.96 -32.63
CA ASP A 554 9.42 23.44 -32.05
C ASP A 554 9.63 24.01 -30.64
N GLY A 555 9.42 23.17 -29.62
CA GLY A 555 9.65 23.50 -28.23
C GLY A 555 11.13 23.37 -27.86
N ALA A 556 11.90 24.45 -28.00
CA ALA A 556 13.27 24.49 -27.50
C ALA A 556 13.29 24.31 -25.97
N VAL A 557 13.79 23.16 -25.50
CA VAL A 557 13.95 22.88 -24.07
C VAL A 557 15.18 23.63 -23.56
N ALA A 558 14.98 24.49 -22.56
CA ALA A 558 16.09 25.12 -21.85
C ALA A 558 16.80 24.06 -20.99
N ALA A 559 18.08 23.83 -21.25
CA ALA A 559 18.89 22.88 -20.49
C ALA A 559 19.02 23.32 -19.01
N ALA A 560 18.30 22.63 -18.13
CA ALA A 560 18.71 22.51 -16.74
C ALA A 560 19.94 21.59 -16.68
N GLY A 561 20.86 21.84 -15.73
CA GLY A 561 21.98 20.93 -15.50
C GLY A 561 21.50 19.52 -15.14
N PRO A 562 22.33 18.47 -15.34
CA PRO A 562 21.90 17.09 -15.21
C PRO A 562 21.29 16.83 -13.83
N SER A 563 20.04 16.37 -13.83
CA SER A 563 19.33 15.97 -12.64
C SER A 563 19.95 14.70 -12.08
N LEU A 564 20.36 14.73 -10.81
CA LEU A 564 20.80 13.53 -10.08
C LEU A 564 19.62 12.64 -9.63
N PHE A 565 18.39 13.18 -9.69
CA PHE A 565 17.17 12.41 -9.43
C PHE A 565 16.84 11.50 -10.60
N LEU A 566 16.40 10.28 -10.29
CA LEU A 566 16.07 9.21 -11.22
C LEU A 566 15.08 9.68 -12.31
N LEU A 567 15.56 9.73 -13.57
CA LEU A 567 14.75 10.09 -14.72
C LEU A 567 14.05 8.84 -15.29
N ILE A 568 12.75 8.73 -14.98
CA ILE A 568 11.89 7.65 -15.48
C ILE A 568 11.06 8.15 -16.67
N ALA A 569 11.35 7.64 -17.86
CA ALA A 569 10.46 7.77 -19.00
C ALA A 569 9.31 6.76 -18.88
N ALA A 570 8.06 7.21 -19.02
CA ALA A 570 6.88 6.35 -18.96
C ALA A 570 6.18 6.31 -20.31
N ALA A 571 6.14 5.12 -20.93
CA ALA A 571 5.37 4.86 -22.14
C ALA A 571 4.10 4.08 -21.77
N ALA A 572 2.94 4.55 -22.22
CA ALA A 572 1.66 3.88 -22.00
C ALA A 572 1.03 3.52 -23.34
N ALA A 573 0.69 2.25 -23.53
CA ALA A 573 -0.10 1.80 -24.67
C ALA A 573 -1.58 1.75 -24.26
N ALA A 574 -2.39 2.67 -24.77
CA ALA A 574 -3.84 2.57 -24.66
C ALA A 574 -4.34 1.48 -25.61
N ALA A 575 -4.49 0.26 -25.10
CA ALA A 575 -5.21 -0.79 -25.81
C ALA A 575 -6.67 -0.34 -25.97
N ALA A 576 -7.07 -0.03 -27.20
CA ALA A 576 -8.47 0.21 -27.52
C ALA A 576 -9.22 -1.12 -27.39
N LEU A 577 -9.93 -1.29 -26.27
CA LEU A 577 -10.87 -2.39 -26.05
C LEU A 577 -11.95 -2.32 -27.15
N CYS A 578 -11.93 -3.31 -28.04
CA CYS A 578 -13.01 -3.63 -28.98
C CYS A 578 -13.89 -4.73 -28.37
#